data_AF-A0A1L0BKW0-F1
#
_entry.id   AF-A0A1L0BKW0-F1
#
_cell.length_a   1.000
_cell.length_b   1.000
_cell.length_c   1.000
_cell.angle_alpha   90.00
_cell.angle_beta   90.00
_cell.angle_gamma   90.00
#
_symmetry.space_group_name_H-M   'P 1'
#
loop_
_entity.id
_entity.type
_entity.pdbx_description
1 polymer ?
#
loop_
_entity_poly.entity_id
_entity_poly.type
_entity_poly.pdbx_seq_one_letter_code
_entity_poly.pdbx_strand_id
1 'polypeptide(L)'
;MLLLSILLTLATYLFLAMSQNQENPQGQEDLLVTIGNKQVPLSKINKPHNVVVGGVDKPVPNLQQFPDVEPEAKAREAKLDAERAARKKEEL
;
A
#
# COMPACT_ATOMS: atom_id res chain seq x y z
N MET A 1 38.71 -40.03 -6.98
CA MET A 1 38.14 -39.36 -8.16
C MET A 1 36.67 -39.75 -8.37
N LEU A 2 36.34 -41.04 -8.48
CA LEU A 2 34.97 -41.51 -8.77
C LEU A 2 33.92 -41.21 -7.66
N LEU A 3 34.31 -41.26 -6.39
CA LEU A 3 33.41 -40.98 -5.27
C LEU A 3 33.05 -39.48 -5.17
N LEU A 4 34.01 -38.61 -5.52
CA LEU A 4 33.83 -37.16 -5.53
C LEU A 4 32.90 -36.72 -6.66
N SER A 5 33.01 -37.35 -7.84
CA SER A 5 32.11 -37.05 -8.97
C SER A 5 30.67 -37.47 -8.67
N ILE A 6 30.45 -38.63 -8.02
CA ILE A 6 29.11 -39.07 -7.61
C ILE A 6 28.49 -38.06 -6.64
N LEU A 7 29.25 -37.63 -5.63
CA LEU A 7 28.77 -36.69 -4.62
C LEU A 7 28.44 -35.32 -5.24
N LEU A 8 29.25 -34.85 -6.19
CA LEU A 8 28.99 -33.62 -6.93
C LEU A 8 27.71 -33.72 -7.78
N THR A 9 27.51 -34.83 -8.50
CA THR A 9 26.29 -35.03 -9.30
C THR A 9 25.02 -35.09 -8.46
N LEU A 10 25.10 -35.65 -7.25
CA LEU A 10 23.95 -35.77 -6.35
C LEU A 10 23.61 -34.41 -5.73
N ALA A 11 24.64 -33.61 -5.39
CA ALA A 11 24.45 -32.25 -4.89
C ALA A 11 23.84 -31.31 -5.96
N THR A 12 24.29 -31.40 -7.21
CA THR A 12 23.72 -30.57 -8.30
C THR A 12 22.29 -30.99 -8.64
N TYR A 13 21.98 -32.29 -8.64
CA TYR A 13 20.61 -32.78 -8.82
C TYR A 13 19.67 -32.27 -7.73
N LEU A 14 20.10 -32.34 -6.46
CA LEU A 14 19.30 -31.90 -5.32
C LEU A 14 19.10 -30.37 -5.32
N PHE A 15 20.12 -29.60 -5.72
CA PHE A 15 20.00 -28.15 -5.90
C PHE A 15 19.01 -27.78 -7.01
N LEU A 16 19.02 -28.51 -8.14
CA LEU A 16 18.09 -28.27 -9.25
C LEU A 16 16.65 -28.63 -8.85
N ALA A 17 16.45 -29.75 -8.14
CA ALA A 17 15.15 -30.15 -7.62
C ALA A 17 14.58 -29.14 -6.61
N MET A 18 15.43 -28.55 -5.77
CA MET A 18 15.03 -27.50 -4.83
C MET A 18 14.73 -26.17 -5.54
N SER A 19 15.45 -25.86 -6.62
CA SER A 19 15.22 -24.64 -7.42
C SER A 19 13.93 -24.68 -8.24
N GLN A 20 13.48 -25.87 -8.68
CA GLN A 20 12.23 -26.01 -9.44
C GLN A 20 10.96 -25.90 -8.56
N ASN A 21 11.07 -26.06 -7.24
CA ASN A 21 9.97 -25.85 -6.30
C ASN A 21 9.78 -24.38 -5.90
N GLN A 22 10.51 -23.45 -6.54
CA GLN A 22 10.43 -22.02 -6.26
C GLN A 22 9.49 -21.26 -7.21
N GLU A 23 8.54 -21.95 -7.85
CA GLU A 23 7.40 -21.29 -8.48
C GLU A 23 6.34 -21.01 -7.41
N ASN A 24 6.30 -19.76 -6.95
CA ASN A 24 5.30 -19.18 -6.06
C ASN A 24 5.54 -19.35 -4.54
N PRO A 25 6.28 -18.42 -3.87
CA PRO A 25 6.50 -18.44 -2.42
C PRO A 25 5.23 -18.22 -1.58
N GLN A 26 4.10 -17.92 -2.21
CA GLN A 26 2.77 -17.97 -1.62
C GLN A 26 1.99 -19.00 -2.42
N GLY A 27 1.71 -20.19 -1.85
CA GLY A 27 0.99 -21.28 -2.51
C GLY A 27 -0.48 -20.98 -2.82
N GLN A 28 -0.76 -19.81 -3.39
CA GLN A 28 -2.07 -19.37 -3.84
C GLN A 28 -2.09 -19.53 -5.36
N GLU A 29 -2.97 -20.42 -5.83
CA GLU A 29 -3.27 -20.53 -7.24
C GLU A 29 -3.86 -19.20 -7.74
N ASP A 30 -3.27 -18.63 -8.78
CA ASP A 30 -3.70 -17.35 -9.33
C ASP A 30 -5.11 -17.49 -9.92
N LEU A 31 -6.11 -16.88 -9.29
CA LEU A 31 -7.50 -16.95 -9.76
C LEU A 31 -7.62 -16.33 -11.16
N LEU A 32 -7.93 -17.15 -12.15
CA LEU A 32 -8.18 -16.70 -13.52
C LEU A 32 -9.61 -16.16 -13.64
N VAL A 33 -9.74 -14.92 -14.12
CA VAL A 33 -11.03 -14.29 -14.38
C VAL A 33 -11.17 -14.04 -15.88
N THR A 34 -12.34 -14.34 -16.44
CA THR A 34 -12.63 -14.07 -17.85
C THR A 34 -13.11 -12.63 -17.99
N ILE A 35 -12.36 -11.80 -18.74
CA ILE A 35 -12.73 -10.43 -19.07
C ILE A 35 -12.87 -10.34 -20.59
N GLY A 36 -14.10 -10.12 -21.07
CA GLY A 36 -14.43 -10.21 -22.49
C GLY A 36 -14.15 -11.61 -23.03
N ASN A 37 -13.24 -11.71 -24.00
CA ASN A 37 -12.85 -12.98 -24.65
C ASN A 37 -11.47 -13.50 -24.18
N LYS A 38 -10.91 -12.97 -23.08
CA LYS A 38 -9.57 -13.34 -22.59
C LYS A 38 -9.61 -13.72 -21.10
N GLN A 39 -8.84 -14.74 -20.73
CA GLN A 39 -8.60 -15.10 -19.33
C GLN A 39 -7.39 -14.33 -18.80
N VAL A 40 -7.57 -13.65 -17.69
CA VAL A 40 -6.53 -12.82 -17.05
C VAL A 40 -6.44 -13.14 -15.56
N PRO A 41 -5.23 -13.29 -15.00
CA PRO A 41 -5.05 -13.49 -13.56
C PRO A 41 -5.53 -12.26 -12.78
N LEU A 42 -6.30 -12.49 -11.71
CA LEU A 42 -6.82 -11.42 -10.84
C LEU A 42 -5.69 -10.58 -10.21
N SER A 43 -4.53 -11.21 -9.95
CA SER A 43 -3.31 -10.57 -9.46
C SER A 43 -2.78 -9.44 -10.37
N LYS A 44 -3.07 -9.50 -11.68
CA LYS A 44 -2.68 -8.44 -12.63
C LYS A 44 -3.66 -7.28 -12.67
N ILE A 45 -4.89 -7.49 -12.21
CA ILE A 45 -5.97 -6.49 -12.24
C ILE A 45 -5.99 -5.70 -10.94
N ASN A 46 -5.99 -6.41 -9.80
CA ASN A 46 -6.12 -5.80 -8.48
C ASN A 46 -4.76 -5.75 -7.77
N LYS A 47 -3.82 -5.01 -8.34
CA LYS A 47 -2.58 -4.69 -7.62
C LYS A 47 -2.90 -3.68 -6.52
N PRO A 48 -2.37 -3.84 -5.30
CA PRO A 48 -2.57 -2.86 -4.24
C PRO A 48 -1.98 -1.51 -4.68
N HIS A 49 -2.87 -0.55 -4.98
CA HIS A 49 -2.48 0.83 -5.24
C HIS A 49 -2.26 1.53 -3.90
N ASN A 50 -1.02 1.56 -3.43
CA ASN A 50 -0.67 2.46 -2.33
C ASN A 50 -0.66 3.89 -2.87
N VAL A 51 -1.76 4.62 -2.70
CA VAL A 51 -1.78 6.07 -2.91
C VAL A 51 -1.09 6.69 -1.70
N VAL A 52 0.23 6.90 -1.81
CA VAL A 52 0.97 7.66 -0.79
C VAL A 52 0.45 9.09 -0.85
N VAL A 53 -0.47 9.43 0.06
CA VAL A 53 -0.92 10.80 0.26
C VAL A 53 0.21 11.57 0.97
N GLY A 54 1.36 11.78 0.33
CA GLY A 54 2.49 12.53 0.91
C GLY A 54 3.63 12.98 -0.01
N GLY A 55 3.59 12.72 -1.33
CA GLY A 55 4.73 13.01 -2.23
C GLY A 55 5.07 14.50 -2.45
N VAL A 56 6.32 14.75 -2.89
CA VAL A 56 6.90 16.08 -3.17
C VAL A 56 6.18 16.82 -4.30
N ASP A 57 5.52 16.09 -5.20
CA ASP A 57 4.85 16.64 -6.40
C ASP A 57 3.35 16.89 -6.20
N LYS A 58 2.88 17.06 -4.96
CA LYS A 58 1.48 17.43 -4.73
C LYS A 58 1.25 18.90 -5.08
N PRO A 59 0.13 19.23 -5.75
CA PRO A 59 -0.27 20.62 -5.90
C PRO A 59 -0.52 21.20 -4.50
N VAL A 60 0.31 22.17 -4.10
CA VAL A 60 0.07 22.97 -2.90
C VAL A 60 -1.15 23.85 -3.19
N PRO A 61 -2.26 23.71 -2.43
CA PRO A 61 -3.44 24.52 -2.66
C PRO A 61 -3.10 26.00 -2.52
N ASN A 62 -3.44 26.80 -3.53
CA ASN A 62 -3.27 28.24 -3.48
C ASN A 62 -4.34 28.82 -2.54
N LEU A 63 -3.94 29.18 -1.32
CA LEU A 63 -4.85 29.68 -0.28
C LEU A 63 -5.58 30.97 -0.67
N GLN A 64 -5.12 31.69 -1.69
CA GLN A 64 -5.77 32.91 -2.19
C GLN A 64 -6.93 32.62 -3.15
N GLN A 65 -7.06 31.38 -3.65
CA GLN A 65 -8.17 30.97 -4.52
C GLN A 65 -9.37 30.43 -3.73
N PHE A 66 -9.23 30.23 -2.42
CA PHE A 66 -10.32 29.78 -1.57
C PHE A 66 -11.17 30.98 -1.14
N PRO A 67 -12.50 30.87 -1.17
CA PRO A 67 -13.38 31.93 -0.68
C PRO A 67 -13.13 32.17 0.81
N ASP A 68 -13.29 33.42 1.24
CA ASP A 68 -13.24 33.77 2.66
C ASP A 68 -14.32 33.01 3.44
N VAL A 69 -13.96 32.63 4.67
CA VAL A 69 -14.90 31.97 5.59
C VAL A 69 -16.04 32.93 5.90
N GLU A 70 -17.28 32.43 5.76
CA GLU A 70 -18.47 33.22 6.06
C GLU A 70 -18.44 33.79 7.48
N PRO A 71 -18.97 35.00 7.70
CA PRO A 71 -18.92 35.66 9.01
C PRO A 71 -19.61 34.86 10.12
N GLU A 72 -20.65 34.09 9.78
CA GLU A 72 -21.33 33.20 10.72
C GLU A 72 -20.43 32.04 11.17
N ALA A 73 -19.69 31.43 10.24
CA ALA A 73 -18.76 30.35 10.54
C ALA A 73 -17.61 30.83 11.44
N LYS A 74 -17.09 32.03 11.19
CA LYS A 74 -16.04 32.66 12.02
C LYS A 74 -16.51 32.92 13.45
N ALA A 75 -17.76 33.36 13.63
CA ALA A 75 -18.33 33.58 14.96
C ALA A 75 -18.54 32.26 15.72
N ARG A 76 -18.89 31.18 15.02
CA ARG A 76 -19.04 29.83 15.61
C ARG A 76 -17.71 29.26 16.06
N GLU A 77 -16.66 29.39 15.26
CA GLU A 77 -15.31 28.94 15.64
C GLU A 77 -14.77 29.72 16.85
N ALA A 78 -14.94 31.03 16.89
CA ALA A 78 -14.52 31.85 18.03
C ALA A 78 -15.22 31.45 19.36
N LYS A 79 -16.51 31.09 19.30
CA LYS A 79 -17.25 30.58 20.48
C LYS A 79 -16.70 29.23 20.95
N LEU A 80 -16.47 28.31 20.01
CA LEU A 80 -15.95 26.98 20.32
C LEU A 80 -14.53 27.04 20.90
N ASP A 81 -13.69 27.95 20.43
CA ASP A 81 -12.34 28.11 20.97
C ASP A 81 -12.34 28.75 22.37
N ALA A 82 -13.26 29.67 22.64
CA ALA A 82 -13.46 30.19 24.00
C ALA A 82 -13.94 29.09 24.97
N GLU A 83 -14.84 28.22 24.52
CA GLU A 83 -15.34 27.08 25.31
C GLU A 83 -14.23 26.05 25.57
N ARG A 84 -13.43 25.72 24.55
CA ARG A 84 -12.26 24.83 24.70
C ARG A 84 -11.22 25.41 25.66
N ALA A 85 -10.99 26.72 25.61
CA ALA A 85 -10.07 27.41 26.52
C ALA A 85 -10.60 27.45 27.96
N ALA A 86 -11.91 27.60 28.15
CA ALA A 86 -12.54 27.52 29.46
C ALA A 86 -12.45 26.11 30.04
N ARG A 87 -12.82 25.08 29.27
CA ARG A 87 -12.74 23.67 29.70
C ARG A 87 -11.32 23.26 30.05
N LYS A 88 -10.32 23.69 29.26
CA LYS A 88 -8.91 23.40 29.53
C LYS A 88 -8.37 24.09 30.80
N LYS A 89 -8.97 25.22 31.22
CA LYS A 89 -8.63 25.87 32.50
C LYS A 89 -9.32 25.23 33.70
N GLU A 90 -10.47 24.59 33.50
CA GLU A 90 -11.17 23.83 34.54
C GLU A 90 -10.57 22.43 34.76
N GLU A 91 -9.94 21.86 33.74
CA GLU A 91 -9.22 20.58 33.80
C GLU A 91 -7.79 20.68 34.40
N LEU A 92 -7.35 21.86 34.83
CA LEU A 92 -5.98 22.18 35.29
C LEU A 92 -5.97 22.66 36.74
#